data_AF-A0A943D0S6-F1
#
_entry.id   AF-A0A943D0S6-F1
#
_cell.length_a   1.000
_cell.length_b   1.000
_cell.length_c   1.000
_cell.angle_alpha   90.00
_cell.angle_beta   90.00
_cell.angle_gamma   90.00
#
_symmetry.space_group_name_H-M   'P 1'
#
loop_
_entity.id
_entity.type
_entity.pdbx_description
1 polymer ?
#
loop_
_entity_poly.entity_id
_entity_poly.type
_entity_poly.pdbx_seq_one_letter_code
_entity_poly.pdbx_strand_id
1 'polypeptide(L)'
;MKIEQLGRHILVEYYNCDKDILKDHAIIEEHMKEAAIVSNATIVTSCFHKFNPWGVSGAVIIQESHLTIHTWPEYGYASVDLFTCGDTVNPWLAFKYLEDALKAERSESTEVARGLVDKVKTFSNGAYDNIQVKHKMEG
;
A
#
# COMPACT_ATOMS: atom_id res chain seq x y z
N MET A 1 -17.62 17.73 -0.15
CA MET A 1 -18.48 16.55 0.11
C MET A 1 -17.61 15.51 0.78
N LYS A 2 -17.95 15.05 1.97
CA LYS A 2 -17.10 14.14 2.76
C LYS A 2 -17.22 12.73 2.17
N ILE A 3 -16.11 12.13 1.74
CA ILE A 3 -16.10 10.76 1.20
C ILE A 3 -16.01 9.79 2.36
N GLU A 4 -17.06 8.98 2.53
CA GLU A 4 -17.08 7.85 3.46
C GLU A 4 -16.70 6.56 2.72
N GLN A 5 -15.63 5.90 3.18
CA GLN A 5 -15.02 4.75 2.52
C GLN A 5 -14.52 3.74 3.54
N LEU A 6 -14.52 2.45 3.18
CA LEU A 6 -14.02 1.38 4.03
C LEU A 6 -12.48 1.34 4.09
N GLY A 7 -11.81 1.78 3.03
CA GLY A 7 -10.35 1.83 3.00
C GLY A 7 -9.80 2.78 1.95
N ARG A 8 -8.50 3.00 2.06
CA ARG A 8 -7.70 3.92 1.25
C ARG A 8 -6.66 3.11 0.50
N HIS A 9 -6.61 3.26 -0.81
CA HIS A 9 -5.68 2.52 -1.63
C HIS A 9 -4.81 3.47 -2.45
N ILE A 10 -3.54 3.58 -2.09
CA ILE A 10 -2.58 4.38 -2.87
C ILE A 10 -1.90 3.44 -3.86
N LEU A 11 -2.05 3.74 -5.15
CA LEU A 11 -1.26 3.15 -6.23
C LEU A 11 -0.05 4.04 -6.43
N VAL A 12 1.15 3.47 -6.39
CA VAL A 12 2.40 4.21 -6.32
C VAL A 12 3.38 3.73 -7.37
N GLU A 13 4.01 4.71 -8.01
CA GLU A 13 5.05 4.53 -9.00
C GLU A 13 6.34 5.17 -8.46
N TYR A 14 7.38 4.39 -8.22
CA TYR A 14 8.70 4.90 -7.83
C TYR A 14 9.70 4.76 -8.98
N TYR A 15 10.37 5.87 -9.30
CA TYR A 15 11.31 5.98 -10.42
C TYR A 15 12.73 6.31 -9.94
N ASN A 16 13.72 5.88 -10.72
CA ASN A 16 15.15 6.06 -10.46
C ASN A 16 15.58 5.58 -9.06
N CYS A 17 15.00 4.48 -8.59
CA CYS A 17 15.37 3.84 -7.34
C CYS A 17 16.77 3.21 -7.42
N ASP A 18 17.35 2.95 -6.25
CA ASP A 18 18.61 2.23 -6.12
C ASP A 18 18.47 0.79 -6.64
N LYS A 19 19.15 0.49 -7.76
CA LYS A 19 19.01 -0.80 -8.45
C LYS A 19 19.51 -1.97 -7.62
N ASP A 20 20.43 -1.77 -6.68
CA ASP A 20 20.94 -2.88 -5.87
C ASP A 20 19.98 -3.22 -4.73
N ILE A 21 19.30 -2.21 -4.19
CA ILE A 21 18.15 -2.41 -3.28
C ILE A 21 17.05 -3.20 -4.00
N LEU A 22 16.67 -2.79 -5.22
CA LEU A 22 15.57 -3.42 -5.95
C LEU A 22 15.81 -4.90 -6.33
N LYS A 23 17.06 -5.36 -6.37
CA LYS A 23 17.44 -6.76 -6.69
C LYS A 23 17.41 -7.68 -5.47
N ASP A 24 17.45 -7.11 -4.27
CA ASP A 24 17.64 -7.86 -3.04
C ASP A 24 16.30 -8.17 -2.39
N HIS A 25 15.93 -9.44 -2.41
CA HIS A 25 14.68 -9.91 -1.83
C HIS A 25 14.59 -9.67 -0.33
N ALA A 26 15.68 -9.85 0.42
CA ALA A 26 15.66 -9.70 1.87
C ALA A 26 15.47 -8.23 2.26
N ILE A 27 16.17 -7.32 1.57
CA ILE A 27 16.04 -5.87 1.78
C ILE A 27 14.63 -5.40 1.44
N ILE A 28 14.07 -5.85 0.31
CA ILE A 28 12.70 -5.47 -0.09
C ILE A 28 11.66 -5.99 0.90
N GLU A 29 11.78 -7.24 1.37
CA GLU A 29 10.88 -7.77 2.40
C GLU A 29 10.97 -6.97 3.71
N GLU A 30 12.18 -6.62 4.15
CA GLU A 30 12.41 -5.80 5.34
C GLU A 30 11.74 -4.43 5.21
N HIS A 31 11.99 -3.70 4.11
CA HIS A 31 11.41 -2.39 3.90
C HIS A 31 9.88 -2.42 3.78
N MET A 32 9.31 -3.42 3.12
CA MET A 32 7.85 -3.52 3.02
C MET A 32 7.19 -3.81 4.38
N LYS A 33 7.83 -4.62 5.22
CA LYS A 33 7.34 -4.87 6.59
C LYS A 33 7.47 -3.62 7.46
N GLU A 34 8.59 -2.91 7.35
CA GLU A 34 8.79 -1.65 8.09
C GLU A 34 7.79 -0.58 7.63
N ALA A 35 7.49 -0.48 6.33
CA ALA A 35 6.47 0.41 5.80
C ALA A 35 5.09 0.13 6.42
N ALA A 36 4.72 -1.15 6.57
CA ALA A 36 3.50 -1.54 7.27
C ALA A 36 3.52 -1.09 8.74
N ILE A 37 4.63 -1.28 9.45
CA ILE A 37 4.78 -0.88 10.87
C ILE A 37 4.71 0.65 11.01
N VAL A 38 5.43 1.40 10.19
CA VAL A 38 5.47 2.87 10.18
C VAL A 38 4.10 3.47 9.86
N SER A 39 3.32 2.81 9.00
CA SER A 39 1.92 3.19 8.76
C SER A 39 0.96 2.82 9.89
N ASN A 40 1.46 2.20 10.97
CA ASN A 40 0.69 1.70 12.11
C ASN A 40 -0.26 0.54 11.75
N ALA A 41 0.08 -0.22 10.70
CA ALA A 41 -0.65 -1.42 10.32
C ALA A 41 -0.17 -2.65 11.13
N THR A 42 -1.09 -3.58 11.39
CA THR A 42 -0.76 -4.87 11.99
C THR A 42 -0.53 -5.90 10.90
N ILE A 43 0.70 -6.44 10.82
CA ILE A 43 1.08 -7.48 9.87
C ILE A 43 0.46 -8.81 10.28
N VAL A 44 -0.14 -9.50 9.31
CA VAL A 44 -0.68 -10.86 9.42
C VAL A 44 0.33 -11.88 8.87
N THR A 45 0.85 -11.64 7.67
CA THR A 45 1.87 -12.49 7.03
C THR A 45 2.59 -11.74 5.91
N SER A 46 3.72 -12.27 5.45
CA SER A 46 4.46 -11.78 4.27
C SER A 46 4.81 -12.94 3.33
N CYS A 47 4.88 -12.64 2.02
CA CYS A 47 5.38 -13.58 1.02
C CYS A 47 6.09 -12.80 -0.10
N PHE A 48 7.31 -13.23 -0.45
CA PHE A 48 8.15 -12.56 -1.42
C PHE A 48 8.81 -13.59 -2.35
N HIS A 49 9.01 -13.21 -3.61
CA HIS A 49 9.64 -14.02 -4.63
C HIS A 49 10.65 -13.19 -5.42
N LYS A 50 11.86 -13.72 -5.55
CA LYS A 50 12.91 -13.16 -6.41
C LYS A 50 12.91 -13.85 -7.76
N PHE A 51 12.93 -13.07 -8.84
CA PHE A 51 13.03 -13.57 -10.20
C PHE A 51 14.49 -13.64 -10.70
N ASN A 52 14.70 -14.40 -11.77
CA ASN A 52 15.98 -14.51 -12.48
C ASN A 52 15.93 -13.71 -13.78
N PRO A 53 16.94 -12.86 -14.09
CA PRO A 53 18.17 -12.64 -13.33
C PRO A 53 18.02 -11.71 -12.11
N TRP A 54 16.93 -10.95 -12.02
CA TRP A 54 16.63 -10.04 -10.91
C TRP A 54 15.15 -9.65 -10.89
N GLY A 55 14.76 -8.82 -9.92
CA GLY A 55 13.40 -8.36 -9.68
C GLY A 55 12.76 -9.11 -8.51
N VAL A 56 11.88 -8.43 -7.80
CA VAL A 56 11.18 -8.94 -6.63
C VAL A 56 9.69 -8.63 -6.74
N SER A 57 8.85 -9.63 -6.53
CA SER A 57 7.43 -9.44 -6.24
C SER A 57 7.16 -9.82 -4.80
N GLY A 58 6.36 -9.03 -4.10
CA GLY A 58 6.03 -9.35 -2.72
C GLY A 58 4.77 -8.71 -2.20
N ALA A 59 4.24 -9.31 -1.14
CA ALA A 59 3.04 -8.87 -0.45
C ALA A 59 3.23 -8.98 1.06
N VAL A 60 2.82 -7.93 1.77
CA VAL A 60 2.59 -7.94 3.21
C VAL A 60 1.09 -7.86 3.42
N ILE A 61 0.51 -8.93 3.93
CA ILE A 61 -0.89 -8.97 4.31
C ILE A 61 -1.02 -8.32 5.68
N ILE A 62 -1.88 -7.32 5.79
CA ILE A 62 -2.18 -6.61 7.03
C ILE A 62 -3.64 -6.86 7.42
N GLN A 63 -4.02 -6.49 8.65
CA GLN A 63 -5.42 -6.60 9.07
C GLN A 63 -6.34 -5.86 8.07
N GLU A 64 -7.27 -6.62 7.46
CA GLU A 64 -8.31 -6.15 6.54
C GLU A 64 -7.82 -5.60 5.17
N SER A 65 -6.53 -5.72 4.80
CA SER A 65 -5.99 -5.18 3.52
C SER A 65 -4.55 -5.68 3.18
N HIS A 66 -3.72 -4.92 2.44
CA HIS A 66 -2.37 -5.36 2.01
C HIS A 66 -1.45 -4.21 1.55
N LEU A 67 -0.15 -4.46 1.60
CA LEU A 67 0.88 -3.71 0.87
C LEU A 67 1.56 -4.65 -0.14
N THR A 68 1.69 -4.26 -1.41
CA THR A 68 2.40 -5.06 -2.43
C THR A 68 3.46 -4.26 -3.16
N ILE A 69 4.47 -4.96 -3.68
CA ILE A 69 5.57 -4.37 -4.46
C ILE A 69 5.97 -5.28 -5.61
N HIS A 70 6.30 -4.66 -6.74
CA HIS A 70 6.92 -5.28 -7.90
C HIS A 70 8.10 -4.42 -8.36
N THR A 71 9.29 -4.99 -8.46
CA THR A 71 10.50 -4.25 -8.84
C THR A 71 11.03 -4.64 -10.23
N TRP A 72 11.48 -3.64 -10.99
CA TRP A 72 12.24 -3.78 -12.24
C TRP A 72 13.60 -3.07 -12.10
N PRO A 73 14.61 -3.74 -11.53
CA PRO A 73 15.92 -3.16 -11.29
C PRO A 73 16.61 -2.61 -12.54
N GLU A 74 16.41 -3.23 -13.71
CA GLU A 74 16.95 -2.77 -14.98
C GLU A 74 16.54 -1.32 -15.30
N TYR A 75 15.35 -0.91 -14.87
CA TYR A 75 14.80 0.43 -15.06
C TYR A 75 14.90 1.32 -13.82
N GLY A 76 15.37 0.79 -12.67
CA GLY A 76 15.32 1.52 -11.40
C GLY A 76 13.89 1.85 -10.98
N TYR A 77 12.95 0.94 -11.24
CA TYR A 77 11.52 1.17 -11.08
C TYR A 77 10.89 0.19 -10.09
N ALA A 78 9.96 0.68 -9.29
CA ALA A 78 9.10 -0.15 -8.45
C ALA A 78 7.64 0.34 -8.52
N SER A 79 6.73 -0.61 -8.71
CA SER A 79 5.29 -0.40 -8.57
C SER A 79 4.86 -0.89 -7.19
N VAL A 80 4.13 -0.07 -6.44
CA VAL A 80 3.72 -0.36 -5.06
C VAL A 80 2.24 -0.05 -4.86
N ASP A 81 1.54 -0.93 -4.16
CA ASP A 81 0.16 -0.74 -3.74
C ASP A 81 0.13 -0.66 -2.21
N LEU A 82 -0.48 0.40 -1.68
CA LEU A 82 -0.66 0.62 -0.24
C LEU A 82 -2.14 0.68 0.07
N PHE A 83 -2.75 -0.49 0.27
CA PHE A 83 -4.15 -0.61 0.64
C PHE A 83 -4.26 -0.78 2.15
N THR A 84 -4.90 0.19 2.81
CA THR A 84 -5.12 0.18 4.26
C THR A 84 -6.58 0.43 4.62
N CYS A 85 -7.03 -0.18 5.71
CA CYS A 85 -8.35 0.03 6.30
C CYS A 85 -8.21 0.59 7.73
N GLY A 86 -9.18 1.38 8.18
CA GLY A 86 -9.17 1.98 9.52
C GLY A 86 -8.53 3.37 9.62
N ASP A 87 -8.66 3.99 10.79
CA ASP A 87 -8.32 5.42 11.01
C ASP A 87 -6.94 5.63 11.60
N THR A 88 -6.47 4.60 12.28
CA THR A 88 -5.18 4.60 12.94
C THR A 88 -4.06 4.29 11.97
N VAL A 89 -4.38 3.79 10.76
CA VAL A 89 -3.43 3.41 9.72
C VAL A 89 -3.33 4.52 8.69
N ASN A 90 -2.12 5.02 8.44
CA ASN A 90 -1.89 6.08 7.44
C ASN A 90 -1.01 5.56 6.30
N PRO A 91 -1.58 5.24 5.11
CA PRO A 91 -0.81 4.69 4.00
C PRO A 91 0.21 5.69 3.43
N TRP A 92 0.03 7.00 3.62
CA TRP A 92 1.02 7.99 3.19
C TRP A 92 2.34 7.95 3.98
N LEU A 93 2.31 7.41 5.21
CA LEU A 93 3.55 7.17 5.97
C LEU A 93 4.35 6.02 5.36
N ALA A 94 3.68 4.94 4.94
CA ALA A 94 4.30 3.85 4.20
C ALA A 94 4.86 4.35 2.86
N PHE A 95 4.10 5.17 2.13
CA PHE A 95 4.55 5.81 0.90
C PHE A 95 5.85 6.60 1.12
N LYS A 96 5.88 7.49 2.12
CA LYS A 96 7.05 8.34 2.33
C LYS A 96 8.27 7.52 2.77
N TYR A 97 8.06 6.55 3.65
CA TYR A 97 9.11 5.64 4.08
C TYR A 97 9.72 4.88 2.89
N LEU A 98 8.90 4.31 2.01
CA LEU A 98 9.39 3.55 0.85
C LEU A 98 10.07 4.44 -0.18
N GLU A 99 9.59 5.68 -0.39
CA GLU A 99 10.27 6.66 -1.24
C GLU A 99 11.73 6.85 -0.80
N ASP A 100 11.94 7.06 0.50
CA ASP A 100 13.25 7.30 1.08
C ASP A 100 14.10 6.01 1.10
N ALA A 101 13.51 4.88 1.51
CA ALA A 101 14.20 3.59 1.62
C ALA A 101 14.67 3.04 0.27
N LEU A 102 13.85 3.17 -0.77
CA LEU A 102 14.19 2.76 -2.14
C LEU A 102 15.08 3.79 -2.86
N LYS A 103 15.32 4.95 -2.23
CA LYS A 103 16.01 6.11 -2.81
C LYS A 103 15.39 6.54 -4.14
N ALA A 104 14.06 6.58 -4.20
CA ALA A 104 13.37 7.03 -5.39
C ALA A 104 13.64 8.53 -5.62
N GLU A 105 14.09 8.91 -6.81
CA GLU A 105 14.29 10.32 -7.16
C GLU A 105 12.96 11.01 -7.47
N ARG A 106 12.00 10.23 -7.99
CA ARG A 106 10.66 10.68 -8.32
C ARG A 106 9.67 9.60 -7.93
N SER A 107 8.54 10.04 -7.40
CA SER A 107 7.37 9.21 -7.15
C SER A 107 6.13 9.83 -7.80
N GLU A 108 5.21 8.98 -8.23
CA GLU A 108 3.85 9.37 -8.60
C GLU A 108 2.86 8.51 -7.83
N SER A 109 1.68 9.04 -7.54
CA SER A 109 0.66 8.30 -6.82
C SER A 109 -0.75 8.68 -7.22
N THR A 110 -1.67 7.72 -7.10
CA THR A 110 -3.10 7.93 -7.21
C THR A 110 -3.79 7.27 -6.03
N GLU A 111 -4.54 8.05 -5.24
CA GLU A 111 -5.35 7.50 -4.16
C GLU A 111 -6.76 7.13 -4.68
N VAL A 112 -7.13 5.87 -4.47
CA VAL A 112 -8.43 5.30 -4.83
C VAL A 112 -9.21 4.97 -3.57
N ALA A 113 -10.40 5.54 -3.48
CA ALA A 113 -11.37 5.21 -2.45
C ALA A 113 -11.90 3.78 -2.59
N ARG A 114 -11.77 2.96 -1.55
CA ARG A 114 -12.26 1.57 -1.55
C ARG A 114 -13.49 1.43 -0.66
N GLY A 115 -14.54 0.82 -1.19
CA GLY A 115 -15.79 0.60 -0.46
C GLY A 115 -16.51 1.91 -0.11
N LEU A 116 -16.84 2.72 -1.11
CA LEU A 116 -17.65 3.93 -0.92
C LEU A 116 -18.98 3.57 -0.25
N VAL A 117 -19.21 4.11 0.93
CA VAL A 117 -20.26 3.66 1.86
C VAL A 117 -21.65 3.81 1.24
N ASP A 118 -21.91 4.93 0.58
CA ASP A 118 -23.18 5.16 -0.15
C ASP A 118 -23.41 4.11 -1.25
N LYS A 119 -22.35 3.75 -1.98
CA LYS A 119 -22.45 2.71 -3.02
C LYS A 119 -22.65 1.33 -2.41
N VAL A 120 -22.00 1.04 -1.28
CA VAL A 120 -22.21 -0.23 -0.56
C VAL A 120 -23.66 -0.31 -0.06
N LYS A 121 -24.21 0.76 0.52
CA LYS A 121 -25.64 0.82 0.93
C LYS A 121 -26.60 0.65 -0.25
N THR A 122 -26.29 1.28 -1.38
CA THR A 122 -27.19 1.30 -2.55
C THR A 122 -27.18 -0.02 -3.33
N PHE A 123 -26.02 -0.63 -3.51
CA PHE A 123 -25.85 -1.77 -4.43
C PHE A 123 -25.77 -3.13 -3.73
N SER A 124 -25.64 -3.17 -2.41
CA SER A 124 -25.61 -4.45 -1.68
C SER A 124 -27.03 -4.92 -1.34
N ASN A 125 -27.28 -6.23 -1.39
CA ASN A 125 -28.60 -6.83 -1.15
C ASN A 125 -29.07 -6.80 0.32
N GLY A 126 -28.29 -6.22 1.23
CA GLY A 126 -28.60 -6.17 2.66
C GLY A 126 -28.95 -4.76 3.13
N ALA A 127 -29.79 -4.65 4.16
CA ALA A 127 -30.08 -3.39 4.83
C ALA A 127 -28.91 -3.00 5.74
N TYR A 128 -27.90 -2.32 5.17
CA TYR A 128 -26.70 -1.88 5.88
C TYR A 128 -26.83 -0.43 6.35
N ASP A 129 -27.74 -0.18 7.29
CA ASP A 129 -27.94 1.18 7.83
C ASP A 129 -26.75 1.66 8.68
N ASN A 130 -26.04 0.71 9.29
CA ASN A 130 -24.92 0.95 10.21
C ASN A 130 -23.59 0.39 9.67
N ILE A 131 -23.18 0.80 8.47
CA ILE A 131 -21.81 0.54 8.02
C ILE A 131 -20.86 1.32 8.93
N GLN A 132 -20.04 0.59 9.70
CA GLN A 132 -19.00 1.21 10.50
C GLN A 132 -17.86 1.66 9.59
N VAL A 133 -18.00 2.88 9.10
CA VAL A 133 -16.91 3.63 8.47
C VAL A 133 -16.00 4.03 9.61
N LYS A 134 -14.81 3.43 9.67
CA LYS A 134 -13.80 3.91 10.60
C LYS A 134 -13.50 5.39 10.25
N HIS A 135 -13.38 5.72 8.96
CA HIS A 135 -12.92 7.03 8.49
C HIS A 135 -13.78 8.26 8.85
N LYS A 136 -13.24 9.16 9.69
CA LYS A 136 -13.64 10.58 9.76
C LYS A 136 -12.51 11.47 9.23
N MET A 137 -12.48 11.75 7.92
CA MET A 137 -11.65 12.84 7.40
C MET A 137 -12.18 14.18 7.91
N GLU A 138 -11.38 14.92 8.68
CA GLU A 138 -11.53 16.36 8.83
C GLU A 138 -10.87 17.03 7.62
N GLY A 139 -11.58 18.00 7.04
CA GLY A 139 -11.14 18.74 5.86
C GLY A 139 -10.32 19.96 6.21
#